data_AF-A0A3R6XD82-F1
#
_entry.id   AF-A0A3R6XD82-F1
#
_cell.length_a   1.000
_cell.length_b   1.000
_cell.length_c   1.000
_cell.angle_alpha   90.00
_cell.angle_beta   90.00
_cell.angle_gamma   90.00
#
_symmetry.space_group_name_H-M   'P 1'
#
loop_
_entity.id
_entity.type
_entity.pdbx_description
1 polymer ?
#
loop_
_entity_poly.entity_id
_entity_poly.type
_entity_poly.pdbx_seq_one_letter_code
_entity_poly.pdbx_strand_id
1 'polypeptide(L)'
;MAWHHSAPHTSLALKMSKRSANILGSTLNAVGKKTKSMDEARKSDLAVSAMLGENQGPQSRGPKLPTHTSQAPDSAIAAFLLDMRDAIESQGFGATVEVELRLGKITSSATGQRFSASTPGDACVILHEQDMKSHGAKFVPGVKKEDYHGFHRKAMKLTMSDAYAKHDEHQNVSTFPGSKRVVEEVDLNTGQTLAPYQQVKQRLGTIDLFLPHCDYDCRVAISLEFAPTPVSLESLPAPEHRRGKKRVSAVGRDVRLDMTEVHEADVVMSYEVELELQPTMVKDWLNLPEDQSWKGAIGTSQAYKQSWDVVDPDNTLRHAYQRHFDNPQKFPGTMPVGFARWHIPTVRDRDYFCSEKTDGVRYFLVAANNKVVLVDRSNLPFTAPGPYLQGIRSHAFHTDAVLPLLRKRWTPVKEIRHLFENIKSMKLANTAKTRVRVYSDDKREHFTDGVVFCPGQSPYVSFSHQEYLKWKWSDLITIDFLAELRDGSVRYSCSGPQNKSIELDQVVVVDPKDGPKVLGLLQRSPSGHAILEFAFNADVGLWQFKHERPDKDTPNYIRTVLGSLINMAESISEEELQARLLTPGNEEGWNKRMKVKREDALKELVGHHQRK
;
A
#
# COMPACT_ATOMS: atom_id res chain seq x y z
N MET A 1 -64.99 -64.46 28.42
CA MET A 1 -65.04 -64.79 26.99
C MET A 1 -63.77 -64.24 26.36
N ALA A 2 -62.90 -65.11 25.88
CA ALA A 2 -61.60 -64.77 25.31
C ALA A 2 -61.69 -64.57 23.78
N TRP A 3 -60.71 -63.87 23.19
CA TRP A 3 -59.80 -64.37 22.13
C TRP A 3 -59.22 -63.25 21.23
N HIS A 4 -58.09 -63.62 20.62
CA HIS A 4 -56.95 -62.87 20.09
C HIS A 4 -56.91 -62.74 18.53
N HIS A 5 -56.06 -61.82 18.05
CA HIS A 5 -55.10 -61.89 16.91
C HIS A 5 -55.43 -61.70 15.38
N SER A 6 -54.56 -60.87 14.76
CA SER A 6 -53.75 -61.02 13.50
C SER A 6 -54.29 -60.73 12.07
N ALA A 7 -53.39 -60.16 11.22
CA ALA A 7 -53.46 -59.60 9.83
C ALA A 7 -53.52 -60.67 8.67
N PRO A 8 -53.44 -60.41 7.30
CA PRO A 8 -52.45 -59.56 6.56
C PRO A 8 -52.76 -58.96 5.13
N HIS A 9 -51.85 -58.05 4.68
CA HIS A 9 -51.18 -57.77 3.38
C HIS A 9 -51.79 -57.59 1.94
N THR A 10 -51.17 -56.59 1.25
CA THR A 10 -50.71 -56.47 -0.17
C THR A 10 -51.61 -55.90 -1.29
N SER A 11 -51.36 -54.64 -1.70
CA SER A 11 -51.30 -54.18 -3.12
C SER A 11 -51.16 -52.65 -3.21
N LEU A 12 -49.94 -52.08 -3.20
CA LEU A 12 -49.73 -50.69 -3.69
C LEU A 12 -48.31 -50.36 -4.21
N ALA A 13 -47.37 -51.30 -4.27
CA ALA A 13 -45.96 -50.99 -4.59
C ALA A 13 -45.56 -51.03 -6.08
N LEU A 14 -46.43 -51.48 -7.00
CA LEU A 14 -46.00 -51.76 -8.39
C LEU A 14 -46.24 -50.65 -9.43
N LYS A 15 -46.95 -49.56 -9.08
CA LYS A 15 -47.29 -48.49 -10.06
C LYS A 15 -46.38 -47.26 -10.05
N MET A 16 -45.50 -47.09 -9.05
CA MET A 16 -44.58 -45.93 -9.00
C MET A 16 -43.18 -46.21 -9.59
N SER A 17 -42.81 -47.47 -9.83
CA SER A 17 -41.47 -47.83 -10.35
C SER A 17 -41.28 -47.52 -11.85
N LYS A 18 -42.34 -47.58 -12.67
CA LYS A 18 -42.22 -47.40 -14.14
C LYS A 18 -42.09 -45.95 -14.61
N ARG A 19 -42.43 -44.94 -13.79
CA ARG A 19 -42.30 -43.52 -14.16
C ARG A 19 -40.90 -42.94 -13.88
N SER A 20 -40.20 -43.45 -12.87
CA SER A 20 -38.85 -42.97 -12.51
C SER A 20 -37.75 -43.50 -13.44
N ALA A 21 -37.94 -44.69 -14.04
CA ALA A 21 -36.96 -45.29 -14.95
C ALA A 21 -36.86 -44.55 -16.31
N ASN A 22 -37.97 -44.00 -16.83
CA ASN A 22 -37.97 -43.26 -18.09
C ASN A 22 -37.34 -41.85 -17.96
N ILE A 23 -37.42 -41.24 -16.78
CA ILE A 23 -36.81 -39.92 -16.53
C ILE A 23 -35.29 -40.08 -16.44
N LEU A 24 -34.79 -41.02 -15.63
CA LEU A 24 -33.35 -41.33 -15.51
C LEU A 24 -32.69 -41.71 -16.84
N GLY A 25 -33.37 -42.49 -17.68
CA GLY A 25 -32.87 -42.82 -19.02
C GLY A 25 -32.78 -41.60 -19.96
N SER A 26 -33.68 -40.63 -19.82
CA SER A 26 -33.64 -39.38 -20.60
C SER A 26 -32.54 -38.43 -20.13
N THR A 27 -32.29 -38.36 -18.81
CA THR A 27 -31.21 -37.53 -18.23
C THR A 27 -29.83 -38.10 -18.51
N LEU A 28 -29.66 -39.44 -18.42
CA LEU A 28 -28.39 -40.10 -18.75
C LEU A 28 -28.05 -39.99 -20.24
N ASN A 29 -29.05 -40.05 -21.14
CA ASN A 29 -28.86 -39.77 -22.56
C ASN A 29 -28.53 -38.29 -22.84
N ALA A 30 -29.09 -37.35 -22.07
CA ALA A 30 -28.77 -35.93 -22.18
C ALA A 30 -27.34 -35.60 -21.67
N VAL A 31 -26.90 -36.26 -20.59
CA VAL A 31 -25.53 -36.14 -20.05
C VAL A 31 -24.52 -36.78 -21.01
N GLY A 32 -24.84 -37.95 -21.58
CA GLY A 32 -24.01 -38.61 -22.60
C GLY A 32 -23.90 -37.84 -23.93
N LYS A 33 -24.94 -37.08 -24.30
CA LYS A 33 -24.89 -36.14 -25.44
C LYS A 33 -24.07 -34.88 -25.13
N LYS A 34 -24.12 -34.36 -23.89
CA LYS A 34 -23.29 -33.24 -23.44
C LYS A 34 -21.80 -33.59 -23.37
N THR A 35 -21.44 -34.78 -22.87
CA THR A 35 -20.04 -35.22 -22.82
C THR A 35 -19.48 -35.51 -24.21
N LYS A 36 -20.25 -36.16 -25.10
CA LYS A 36 -19.88 -36.29 -26.52
C LYS A 36 -19.73 -34.94 -27.23
N SER A 37 -20.61 -33.98 -26.94
CA SER A 37 -20.54 -32.61 -27.49
C SER A 37 -19.32 -31.85 -26.99
N MET A 38 -18.85 -32.06 -25.75
CA MET A 38 -17.62 -31.45 -25.24
C MET A 38 -16.35 -32.08 -25.84
N ASP A 39 -16.34 -33.40 -26.07
CA ASP A 39 -15.21 -34.06 -26.74
C ASP A 39 -15.16 -33.74 -28.24
N GLU A 40 -16.32 -33.56 -28.89
CA GLU A 40 -16.42 -33.06 -30.27
C GLU A 40 -15.99 -31.58 -30.36
N ALA A 41 -16.36 -30.74 -29.38
CA ALA A 41 -15.87 -29.36 -29.28
C ALA A 41 -14.35 -29.29 -29.06
N ARG A 42 -13.80 -30.18 -28.22
CA ARG A 42 -12.36 -30.28 -27.97
C ARG A 42 -11.58 -30.76 -29.20
N LYS A 43 -12.17 -31.66 -30.00
CA LYS A 43 -11.63 -32.11 -31.29
C LYS A 43 -11.78 -31.04 -32.38
N SER A 44 -12.87 -30.27 -32.38
CA SER A 44 -13.02 -29.15 -33.31
C SER A 44 -12.05 -28.01 -33.01
N ASP A 45 -11.77 -27.71 -31.73
CA ASP A 45 -10.78 -26.68 -31.34
C ASP A 45 -9.34 -27.10 -31.69
N LEU A 46 -9.03 -28.40 -31.55
CA LEU A 46 -7.78 -28.99 -32.03
C LEU A 46 -7.68 -28.98 -33.56
N ALA A 47 -8.78 -29.20 -34.29
CA ALA A 47 -8.81 -29.18 -35.75
C ALA A 47 -8.76 -27.77 -36.34
N VAL A 48 -9.38 -26.78 -35.68
CA VAL A 48 -9.29 -25.35 -36.04
C VAL A 48 -7.87 -24.84 -35.80
N SER A 49 -7.18 -25.31 -34.75
CA SER A 49 -5.76 -25.00 -34.50
C SER A 49 -4.82 -25.58 -35.57
N ALA A 50 -5.14 -26.73 -36.16
CA ALA A 50 -4.37 -27.32 -37.26
C ALA A 50 -4.53 -26.53 -38.59
N MET A 51 -5.63 -25.78 -38.76
CA MET A 51 -5.87 -24.94 -39.93
C MET A 51 -5.25 -23.53 -39.83
N LEU A 52 -4.89 -23.05 -38.63
CA LEU A 52 -4.32 -21.71 -38.41
C LEU A 52 -2.80 -21.59 -38.55
N GLY A 53 -2.11 -22.66 -38.97
CA GLY A 53 -0.77 -22.59 -39.56
C GLY A 53 0.29 -21.77 -38.80
N GLU A 54 0.79 -22.29 -37.68
CA GLU A 54 2.07 -21.83 -37.12
C GLU A 54 3.13 -22.93 -37.26
N ASN A 55 4.00 -22.77 -38.26
CA ASN A 55 5.15 -23.63 -38.52
C ASN A 55 6.08 -23.68 -37.29
N GLN A 56 6.30 -24.88 -36.77
CA GLN A 56 7.13 -25.15 -35.60
C GLN A 56 8.62 -25.18 -35.98
N GLY A 57 9.41 -24.33 -35.33
CA GLY A 57 10.88 -24.41 -35.28
C GLY A 57 11.38 -24.39 -33.82
N PRO A 58 12.63 -24.81 -33.53
CA PRO A 58 13.08 -25.21 -32.19
C PRO A 58 13.28 -24.09 -31.16
N GLN A 59 12.81 -22.86 -31.42
CA GLN A 59 12.92 -21.69 -30.53
C GLN A 59 11.59 -20.92 -30.42
N SER A 60 10.48 -21.64 -30.21
CA SER A 60 9.14 -21.05 -30.17
C SER A 60 8.94 -20.14 -28.93
N ARG A 61 8.84 -18.82 -29.13
CA ARG A 61 8.27 -17.88 -28.15
C ARG A 61 6.80 -18.28 -27.91
N GLY A 62 6.38 -18.36 -26.65
CA GLY A 62 5.00 -18.74 -26.28
C GLY A 62 3.94 -17.83 -26.91
N PRO A 63 2.65 -18.22 -26.85
CA PRO A 63 1.55 -17.48 -27.47
C PRO A 63 1.51 -16.02 -26.98
N LYS A 64 1.02 -15.10 -27.81
CA LYS A 64 1.08 -13.65 -27.54
C LYS A 64 -0.23 -13.12 -26.96
N LEU A 65 -0.15 -12.24 -25.97
CA LEU A 65 -1.30 -11.45 -25.49
C LEU A 65 -1.27 -10.04 -26.10
N PRO A 66 -2.43 -9.48 -26.51
CA PRO A 66 -2.52 -8.09 -26.94
C PRO A 66 -2.19 -7.14 -25.78
N THR A 67 -1.42 -6.09 -26.06
CA THR A 67 -0.85 -5.19 -25.05
C THR A 67 -1.25 -3.72 -25.23
N HIS A 68 -2.23 -3.45 -26.09
CA HIS A 68 -2.64 -2.09 -26.49
C HIS A 68 -3.43 -1.31 -25.41
N THR A 69 -3.78 -1.95 -24.29
CA THR A 69 -4.54 -1.36 -23.18
C THR A 69 -3.80 -1.53 -21.84
N SER A 70 -2.60 -0.95 -21.72
CA SER A 70 -1.87 -0.99 -20.46
C SER A 70 -2.50 -0.07 -19.41
N GLN A 71 -2.60 -0.56 -18.17
CA GLN A 71 -3.05 0.21 -17.01
C GLN A 71 -2.06 -0.02 -15.85
N ALA A 72 -1.90 0.99 -15.00
CA ALA A 72 -1.06 0.85 -13.80
C ALA A 72 -1.67 -0.18 -12.83
N PRO A 73 -0.91 -1.18 -12.34
CA PRO A 73 -1.41 -2.26 -11.49
C PRO A 73 -2.14 -1.77 -10.24
N ASP A 74 -1.62 -0.73 -9.60
CA ASP A 74 -2.24 -0.12 -8.41
C ASP A 74 -3.63 0.42 -8.75
N SER A 75 -3.76 1.16 -9.85
CA SER A 75 -5.02 1.79 -10.24
C SER A 75 -6.03 0.77 -10.77
N ALA A 76 -5.57 -0.36 -11.31
CA ALA A 76 -6.44 -1.47 -11.69
C ALA A 76 -6.97 -2.24 -10.47
N ILE A 77 -6.10 -2.55 -9.51
CA ILE A 77 -6.51 -3.15 -8.23
C ILE A 77 -7.49 -2.21 -7.51
N ALA A 78 -7.24 -0.90 -7.58
CA ALA A 78 -8.13 0.12 -7.03
C ALA A 78 -9.56 0.01 -7.51
N ALA A 79 -9.71 0.08 -8.83
CA ALA A 79 -10.99 0.06 -9.50
C ALA A 79 -11.68 -1.25 -9.21
N PHE A 80 -10.97 -2.37 -9.34
CA PHE A 80 -11.51 -3.70 -9.04
C PHE A 80 -12.04 -3.83 -7.61
N LEU A 81 -11.30 -3.36 -6.61
CA LEU A 81 -11.76 -3.39 -5.22
C LEU A 81 -13.02 -2.53 -5.04
N LEU A 82 -13.06 -1.33 -5.60
CA LEU A 82 -14.21 -0.43 -5.53
C LEU A 82 -15.45 -1.03 -6.22
N ASP A 83 -15.29 -1.54 -7.45
CA ASP A 83 -16.36 -2.15 -8.25
C ASP A 83 -17.00 -3.36 -7.55
N MET A 84 -16.25 -4.03 -6.67
CA MET A 84 -16.72 -5.19 -5.93
C MET A 84 -17.44 -4.85 -4.62
N ARG A 85 -17.46 -3.59 -4.17
CA ARG A 85 -18.11 -3.19 -2.90
C ARG A 85 -19.59 -3.54 -2.89
N ASP A 86 -20.34 -3.17 -3.92
CA ASP A 86 -21.78 -3.46 -4.03
C ASP A 86 -22.05 -4.97 -4.00
N ALA A 87 -21.17 -5.76 -4.64
CA ALA A 87 -21.27 -7.22 -4.64
C ALA A 87 -20.98 -7.82 -3.25
N ILE A 88 -20.01 -7.26 -2.53
CA ILE A 88 -19.70 -7.63 -1.15
C ILE A 88 -20.86 -7.28 -0.21
N GLU A 89 -21.42 -6.07 -0.31
CA GLU A 89 -22.53 -5.63 0.54
C GLU A 89 -23.81 -6.44 0.29
N SER A 90 -24.12 -6.75 -0.97
CA SER A 90 -25.32 -7.50 -1.33
C SER A 90 -25.25 -9.00 -1.01
N GLN A 91 -24.07 -9.62 -1.07
CA GLN A 91 -23.90 -11.07 -0.92
C GLN A 91 -23.14 -11.50 0.34
N GLY A 92 -22.48 -10.57 1.03
CA GLY A 92 -21.55 -10.85 2.14
C GLY A 92 -22.19 -11.11 3.50
N PHE A 93 -23.52 -11.12 3.60
CA PHE A 93 -24.19 -11.36 4.88
C PHE A 93 -23.82 -12.73 5.47
N GLY A 94 -23.19 -12.72 6.65
CA GLY A 94 -22.74 -13.94 7.34
C GLY A 94 -21.45 -14.56 6.79
N ALA A 95 -20.74 -13.87 5.89
CA ALA A 95 -19.44 -14.29 5.38
C ALA A 95 -18.30 -13.38 5.87
N THR A 96 -17.11 -13.94 5.98
CA THR A 96 -15.85 -13.21 6.06
C THR A 96 -15.40 -12.89 4.64
N VAL A 97 -15.07 -11.62 4.36
CA VAL A 97 -14.56 -11.21 3.06
C VAL A 97 -13.05 -11.43 3.02
N GLU A 98 -12.59 -12.28 2.11
CA GLU A 98 -11.19 -12.57 1.87
C GLU A 98 -10.71 -11.84 0.61
N VAL A 99 -9.63 -11.07 0.75
CA VAL A 99 -8.96 -10.41 -0.37
C VAL A 99 -7.53 -10.94 -0.45
N GLU A 100 -7.22 -11.64 -1.54
CA GLU A 100 -5.94 -12.31 -1.75
C GLU A 100 -5.25 -11.88 -3.05
N LEU A 101 -3.93 -11.77 -3.02
CA LEU A 101 -3.06 -11.67 -4.17
C LEU A 101 -2.20 -12.94 -4.25
N ARG A 102 -2.19 -13.58 -5.41
CA ARG A 102 -1.40 -14.79 -5.67
C ARG A 102 -0.36 -14.55 -6.74
N LEU A 103 0.84 -15.10 -6.54
CA LEU A 103 1.86 -15.17 -7.59
C LEU A 103 1.68 -16.43 -8.44
N GLY A 104 1.86 -16.29 -9.74
CA GLY A 104 1.72 -17.39 -10.68
C GLY A 104 2.12 -17.02 -12.10
N LYS A 105 1.58 -17.73 -13.08
CA LYS A 105 1.80 -17.48 -14.51
C LYS A 105 0.50 -17.53 -15.28
N ILE A 106 0.32 -16.58 -16.18
CA ILE A 106 -0.78 -16.59 -17.14
C ILE A 106 -0.34 -17.43 -18.34
N THR A 107 -0.98 -18.58 -18.49
CA THR A 107 -0.60 -19.62 -19.46
C THR A 107 -1.73 -19.88 -20.44
N SER A 108 -1.39 -20.27 -21.66
CA SER A 108 -2.40 -20.74 -22.61
C SER A 108 -2.97 -22.07 -22.16
N SER A 109 -4.29 -22.19 -22.19
CA SER A 109 -4.98 -23.44 -21.89
C SER A 109 -4.69 -24.52 -22.93
N ALA A 110 -4.37 -24.12 -24.17
CA ALA A 110 -4.05 -25.04 -25.26
C ALA A 110 -2.61 -25.59 -25.17
N THR A 111 -1.63 -24.72 -24.93
CA THR A 111 -0.20 -25.12 -24.98
C THR A 111 0.43 -25.31 -23.62
N GLY A 112 -0.18 -24.82 -22.54
CA GLY A 112 0.40 -24.78 -21.19
C GLY A 112 1.57 -23.81 -21.03
N GLN A 113 1.99 -23.14 -22.11
CA GLN A 113 3.09 -22.17 -22.11
C GLN A 113 2.62 -20.84 -21.53
N ARG A 114 3.49 -20.15 -20.76
CA ARG A 114 3.24 -18.77 -20.34
C ARG A 114 3.16 -17.88 -21.58
N PHE A 115 2.20 -16.96 -21.60
CA PHE A 115 2.11 -15.99 -22.67
C PHE A 115 3.34 -15.08 -22.72
N SER A 116 3.65 -14.57 -23.91
CA SER A 116 4.66 -13.55 -24.15
C SER A 116 4.02 -12.24 -24.59
N ALA A 117 4.72 -11.11 -24.38
CA ALA A 117 4.24 -9.84 -24.87
C ALA A 117 4.18 -9.83 -26.41
N SER A 118 3.11 -9.24 -26.97
CA SER A 118 2.99 -9.11 -28.42
C SER A 118 4.04 -8.18 -29.03
N THR A 119 4.46 -7.15 -28.27
CA THR A 119 5.48 -6.14 -28.64
C THR A 119 6.54 -6.00 -27.54
N PRO A 120 7.84 -5.79 -27.86
CA PRO A 120 8.87 -5.49 -26.86
C PRO A 120 8.67 -4.10 -26.25
N GLY A 121 8.60 -4.01 -24.91
CA GLY A 121 8.57 -2.74 -24.17
C GLY A 121 7.24 -2.37 -23.49
N ASP A 122 6.24 -3.24 -23.56
CA ASP A 122 4.91 -2.96 -23.02
C ASP A 122 4.83 -3.02 -21.48
N ALA A 123 4.02 -2.13 -20.91
CA ALA A 123 3.69 -2.08 -19.49
C ALA A 123 2.68 -3.18 -19.09
N CYS A 124 2.31 -3.24 -17.80
CA CYS A 124 1.37 -4.25 -17.27
C CYS A 124 0.04 -4.28 -18.06
N VAL A 125 -0.46 -5.48 -18.34
CA VAL A 125 -1.77 -5.68 -18.97
C VAL A 125 -2.73 -6.26 -17.95
N ILE A 126 -3.89 -5.64 -17.79
CA ILE A 126 -4.96 -6.10 -16.92
C ILE A 126 -5.87 -7.00 -17.74
N LEU A 127 -6.15 -8.19 -17.24
CA LEU A 127 -7.04 -9.16 -17.86
C LEU A 127 -8.17 -9.46 -16.88
N HIS A 128 -9.39 -9.15 -17.30
CA HIS A 128 -10.59 -9.60 -16.59
C HIS A 128 -10.93 -11.03 -17.02
N GLU A 129 -11.89 -11.66 -16.33
CA GLU A 129 -12.26 -13.04 -16.60
C GLU A 129 -12.72 -13.27 -18.06
N GLN A 130 -13.38 -12.29 -18.66
CA GLN A 130 -13.80 -12.34 -20.08
C GLN A 130 -12.59 -12.27 -21.02
N ASP A 131 -11.58 -11.46 -20.70
CA ASP A 131 -10.34 -11.36 -21.46
C ASP A 131 -9.55 -12.67 -21.38
N MET A 132 -9.44 -13.24 -20.18
CA MET A 132 -8.79 -14.53 -19.98
C MET A 132 -9.46 -15.62 -20.81
N LYS A 133 -10.81 -15.69 -20.81
CA LYS A 133 -11.56 -16.65 -21.61
C LYS A 133 -11.39 -16.45 -23.12
N SER A 134 -11.49 -15.21 -23.60
CA SER A 134 -11.39 -14.89 -25.04
C SER A 134 -10.02 -15.24 -25.62
N HIS A 135 -8.95 -15.16 -24.82
CA HIS A 135 -7.60 -15.54 -25.22
C HIS A 135 -7.25 -17.01 -24.91
N GLY A 136 -8.19 -17.79 -24.38
CA GLY A 136 -7.94 -19.15 -23.91
C GLY A 136 -6.88 -19.21 -22.81
N ALA A 137 -6.71 -18.14 -22.03
CA ALA A 137 -5.72 -18.02 -20.98
C ALA A 137 -6.23 -18.55 -19.63
N LYS A 138 -5.31 -19.08 -18.82
CA LYS A 138 -5.57 -19.52 -17.45
C LYS A 138 -4.42 -19.09 -16.53
N PHE A 139 -4.75 -18.73 -15.30
CA PHE A 139 -3.77 -18.46 -14.27
C PHE A 139 -3.36 -19.77 -13.58
N VAL A 140 -2.07 -20.06 -13.58
CA VAL A 140 -1.47 -21.21 -12.87
C VAL A 140 -0.72 -20.67 -11.66
N PRO A 141 -1.19 -20.93 -10.43
CA PRO A 141 -0.53 -20.43 -9.23
C PRO A 141 0.81 -21.12 -9.01
N GLY A 142 1.73 -20.39 -8.38
CA GLY A 142 2.98 -20.91 -7.87
C GLY A 142 4.23 -20.32 -8.50
N VAL A 143 5.34 -20.48 -7.77
CA VAL A 143 6.67 -19.97 -8.12
C VAL A 143 7.67 -21.12 -8.26
N LYS A 144 8.83 -20.83 -8.85
CA LYS A 144 9.95 -21.78 -8.89
C LYS A 144 10.44 -22.05 -7.47
N LYS A 145 10.96 -23.27 -7.26
CA LYS A 145 11.48 -23.71 -5.96
C LYS A 145 12.56 -22.78 -5.43
N GLU A 146 13.48 -22.33 -6.28
CA GLU A 146 14.61 -21.48 -5.89
C GLU A 146 14.12 -20.13 -5.36
N ASP A 147 13.16 -19.54 -6.08
CA ASP A 147 12.55 -18.25 -5.72
C ASP A 147 11.69 -18.38 -4.45
N TYR A 148 10.96 -19.48 -4.29
CA TYR A 148 10.19 -19.79 -3.09
C TYR A 148 11.04 -19.71 -1.83
N HIS A 149 12.21 -20.34 -1.81
CA HIS A 149 13.12 -20.27 -0.65
C HIS A 149 13.60 -18.84 -0.38
N GLY A 150 13.75 -18.02 -1.44
CA GLY A 150 14.03 -16.60 -1.32
C GLY A 150 12.90 -15.82 -0.65
N PHE A 151 11.66 -16.02 -1.11
CA PHE A 151 10.47 -15.43 -0.51
C PHE A 151 10.27 -15.88 0.94
N HIS A 152 10.40 -17.19 1.20
CA HIS A 152 10.28 -17.77 2.52
C HIS A 152 11.28 -17.17 3.51
N ARG A 153 12.56 -17.04 3.13
CA ARG A 153 13.56 -16.38 4.00
C ARG A 153 13.20 -14.92 4.31
N LYS A 154 12.68 -14.17 3.33
CA LYS A 154 12.25 -12.78 3.55
C LYS A 154 11.03 -12.72 4.47
N ALA A 155 10.03 -13.57 4.25
CA ALA A 155 8.85 -13.69 5.11
C ALA A 155 9.25 -14.01 6.55
N MET A 156 10.13 -14.98 6.76
CA MET A 156 10.58 -15.37 8.10
C MET A 156 11.48 -14.34 8.78
N LYS A 157 12.15 -13.46 8.02
CA LYS A 157 12.83 -12.30 8.63
C LYS A 157 11.84 -11.29 9.18
N LEU A 158 10.66 -11.12 8.56
CA LEU A 158 9.63 -10.22 9.10
C LEU A 158 9.18 -10.68 10.49
N THR A 159 9.08 -11.99 10.71
CA THR A 159 8.68 -12.56 12.00
C THR A 159 9.77 -12.48 13.08
N MET A 160 10.98 -12.01 12.74
CA MET A 160 12.03 -11.70 13.72
C MET A 160 11.89 -10.28 14.28
N SER A 161 11.02 -9.46 13.68
CA SER A 161 10.62 -8.17 14.22
C SER A 161 9.32 -8.31 15.00
N ASP A 162 9.04 -7.38 15.92
CA ASP A 162 7.80 -7.38 16.71
C ASP A 162 6.53 -7.07 15.88
N ALA A 163 6.68 -6.85 14.56
CA ALA A 163 5.58 -6.46 13.67
C ALA A 163 4.81 -7.65 13.06
N TYR A 164 5.39 -8.86 13.04
CA TYR A 164 4.77 -10.04 12.41
C TYR A 164 4.92 -11.28 13.31
N ALA A 165 3.82 -12.02 13.50
CA ALA A 165 3.83 -13.32 14.16
C ALA A 165 4.06 -14.44 13.13
N LYS A 166 4.80 -15.48 13.52
CA LYS A 166 4.90 -16.70 12.73
C LYS A 166 3.71 -17.61 13.04
N HIS A 167 3.07 -18.14 12.00
CA HIS A 167 1.99 -19.13 12.13
C HIS A 167 2.22 -20.29 11.16
N ASP A 168 2.33 -21.50 11.70
CA ASP A 168 2.51 -22.74 10.94
C ASP A 168 1.19 -23.51 10.87
N GLU A 169 0.88 -24.09 9.71
CA GLU A 169 -0.39 -24.75 9.46
C GLU A 169 -0.21 -25.92 8.48
N HIS A 170 -0.70 -27.11 8.84
CA HIS A 170 -0.74 -28.27 7.96
C HIS A 170 -2.19 -28.69 7.72
N GLN A 171 -2.58 -28.84 6.45
CA GLN A 171 -3.93 -29.21 6.06
C GLN A 171 -3.92 -30.28 4.98
N ASN A 172 -4.86 -31.21 5.03
CA ASN A 172 -5.23 -32.05 3.91
C ASN A 172 -6.53 -31.52 3.28
N VAL A 173 -6.50 -31.30 1.98
CA VAL A 173 -7.59 -30.67 1.24
C VAL A 173 -8.11 -31.64 0.19
N SER A 174 -9.35 -32.05 0.33
CA SER A 174 -10.04 -32.96 -0.59
C SER A 174 -11.09 -32.20 -1.38
N THR A 175 -11.06 -32.31 -2.71
CA THR A 175 -12.06 -31.70 -3.61
C THR A 175 -12.99 -32.78 -4.14
N PHE A 176 -14.29 -32.59 -3.96
CA PHE A 176 -15.36 -33.53 -4.36
C PHE A 176 -16.21 -32.94 -5.50
N PRO A 177 -17.00 -33.78 -6.19
CA PRO A 177 -17.88 -33.35 -7.27
C PRO A 177 -18.78 -32.17 -6.87
N GLY A 178 -18.96 -31.23 -7.80
CA GLY A 178 -19.66 -29.97 -7.54
C GLY A 178 -18.83 -28.95 -6.76
N SER A 179 -17.49 -29.08 -6.81
CA SER A 179 -16.53 -28.13 -6.21
C SER A 179 -16.63 -28.00 -4.69
N LYS A 180 -17.11 -29.05 -4.01
CA LYS A 180 -17.11 -29.09 -2.54
C LYS A 180 -15.69 -29.33 -2.03
N ARG A 181 -15.18 -28.42 -1.21
CA ARG A 181 -13.86 -28.51 -0.58
C ARG A 181 -14.01 -28.95 0.87
N VAL A 182 -13.42 -30.08 1.23
CA VAL A 182 -13.32 -30.55 2.63
C VAL A 182 -11.88 -30.39 3.08
N VAL A 183 -11.72 -29.84 4.28
CA VAL A 183 -10.44 -29.58 4.91
C VAL A 183 -10.33 -30.45 6.16
N GLU A 184 -9.17 -31.06 6.30
CA GLU A 184 -8.74 -31.89 7.42
C GLU A 184 -7.47 -31.23 7.98
N GLU A 185 -7.58 -30.50 9.08
CA GLU A 185 -6.42 -29.88 9.73
C GLU A 185 -5.56 -30.93 10.43
N VAL A 186 -4.25 -30.72 10.47
CA VAL A 186 -3.32 -31.60 11.16
C VAL A 186 -2.75 -30.86 12.36
N ASP A 187 -2.97 -31.40 13.56
CA ASP A 187 -2.36 -30.90 14.77
C ASP A 187 -0.85 -31.09 14.69
N LEU A 188 -0.09 -29.99 14.77
CA LEU A 188 1.36 -30.01 14.59
C LEU A 188 2.11 -30.65 15.76
N ASN A 189 1.51 -30.69 16.95
CA ASN A 189 2.13 -31.26 18.15
C ASN A 189 1.94 -32.78 18.20
N THR A 190 0.76 -33.26 17.79
CA THR A 190 0.39 -34.68 17.89
C THR A 190 0.47 -35.43 16.56
N GLY A 191 0.51 -34.70 15.44
CA GLY A 191 0.42 -35.25 14.09
C GLY A 191 -0.95 -35.84 13.75
N GLN A 192 -1.94 -35.72 14.64
CA GLN A 192 -3.28 -36.26 14.41
C GLN A 192 -4.08 -35.34 13.48
N THR A 193 -4.87 -35.96 12.61
CA THR A 193 -5.80 -35.24 11.76
C THR A 193 -7.08 -34.94 12.55
N LEU A 194 -7.46 -33.67 12.61
CA LEU A 194 -8.65 -33.17 13.27
C LEU A 194 -9.91 -33.51 12.46
N ALA A 195 -11.08 -33.32 13.08
CA ALA A 195 -12.36 -33.61 12.46
C ALA A 195 -12.54 -32.81 11.15
N PRO A 196 -12.93 -33.46 10.03
CA PRO A 196 -13.10 -32.80 8.75
C PRO A 196 -14.26 -31.82 8.76
N TYR A 197 -14.07 -30.70 8.08
CA TYR A 197 -15.13 -29.74 7.82
C TYR A 197 -15.17 -29.34 6.34
N GLN A 198 -16.37 -29.06 5.86
CA GLN A 198 -16.57 -28.48 4.55
C GLN A 198 -16.32 -26.98 4.63
N GLN A 199 -15.34 -26.52 3.85
CA GLN A 199 -15.09 -25.11 3.63
C GLN A 199 -16.02 -24.60 2.53
N VAL A 200 -16.77 -23.54 2.84
CA VAL A 200 -17.72 -22.92 1.92
C VAL A 200 -17.17 -21.55 1.52
N LYS A 201 -16.58 -21.49 0.32
CA LYS A 201 -15.95 -20.30 -0.22
C LYS A 201 -16.51 -19.97 -1.60
N GLN A 202 -17.04 -18.77 -1.75
CA GLN A 202 -17.59 -18.27 -3.01
C GLN A 202 -16.69 -17.17 -3.58
N ARG A 203 -16.20 -17.35 -4.81
CA ARG A 203 -15.42 -16.32 -5.51
C ARG A 203 -16.36 -15.25 -6.06
N LEU A 204 -16.18 -13.99 -5.67
CA LEU A 204 -16.95 -12.86 -6.20
C LEU A 204 -16.37 -12.34 -7.52
N GLY A 205 -15.04 -12.22 -7.57
CA GLY A 205 -14.36 -11.72 -8.76
C GLY A 205 -12.85 -11.92 -8.72
N THR A 206 -12.23 -11.75 -9.89
CA THR A 206 -10.78 -11.77 -10.06
C THR A 206 -10.34 -10.78 -11.12
N ILE A 207 -9.16 -10.18 -10.91
CA ILE A 207 -8.37 -9.55 -11.96
C ILE A 207 -7.01 -10.22 -12.07
N ASP A 208 -6.53 -10.35 -13.29
CA ASP A 208 -5.22 -10.93 -13.62
C ASP A 208 -4.29 -9.84 -14.16
N LEU A 209 -3.09 -9.77 -13.61
CA LEU A 209 -2.06 -8.79 -13.91
C LEU A 209 -0.97 -9.50 -14.69
N PHE A 210 -0.97 -9.36 -16.01
CA PHE A 210 0.11 -9.86 -16.86
C PHE A 210 1.30 -8.92 -16.78
N LEU A 211 2.45 -9.46 -16.34
CA LEU A 211 3.68 -8.71 -16.07
C LEU A 211 4.80 -9.23 -16.97
N PRO A 212 4.91 -8.73 -18.21
CA PRO A 212 5.83 -9.30 -19.21
C PRO A 212 7.31 -9.17 -18.84
N HIS A 213 7.65 -8.24 -17.95
CA HIS A 213 9.01 -7.99 -17.48
C HIS A 213 9.31 -8.62 -16.10
N CYS A 214 8.34 -9.32 -15.52
CA CYS A 214 8.53 -10.05 -14.28
C CYS A 214 8.54 -11.56 -14.55
N ASP A 215 9.19 -12.31 -13.66
CA ASP A 215 9.21 -13.78 -13.73
C ASP A 215 7.83 -14.41 -13.47
N TYR A 216 6.96 -13.66 -12.78
CA TYR A 216 5.64 -14.06 -12.34
C TYR A 216 4.61 -12.98 -12.66
N ASP A 217 3.39 -13.44 -12.93
CA ASP A 217 2.17 -12.67 -13.05
C ASP A 217 1.43 -12.69 -11.70
N CYS A 218 0.46 -11.79 -11.51
CA CYS A 218 -0.31 -11.71 -10.27
C CYS A 218 -1.81 -11.90 -10.53
N ARG A 219 -2.51 -12.56 -9.61
CA ARG A 219 -3.97 -12.58 -9.58
C ARG A 219 -4.45 -11.96 -8.29
N VAL A 220 -5.35 -10.98 -8.37
CA VAL A 220 -6.07 -10.47 -7.21
C VAL A 220 -7.48 -11.04 -7.23
N ALA A 221 -7.95 -11.51 -6.08
CA ALA A 221 -9.25 -12.13 -5.95
C ALA A 221 -9.96 -11.71 -4.68
N ILE A 222 -11.29 -11.63 -4.77
CA ILE A 222 -12.17 -11.41 -3.64
C ILE A 222 -13.08 -12.62 -3.50
N SER A 223 -13.10 -13.23 -2.31
CA SER A 223 -13.97 -14.36 -2.00
C SER A 223 -14.76 -14.09 -0.73
N LEU A 224 -15.96 -14.67 -0.64
CA LEU A 224 -16.74 -14.75 0.59
C LEU A 224 -16.51 -16.13 1.21
N GLU A 225 -16.00 -16.16 2.44
CA GLU A 225 -15.82 -17.37 3.22
C GLU A 225 -16.88 -17.46 4.32
N PHE A 226 -17.70 -18.51 4.27
CA PHE A 226 -18.74 -18.75 5.25
C PHE A 226 -18.26 -19.70 6.34
N ALA A 227 -18.96 -19.69 7.48
CA ALA A 227 -18.64 -20.57 8.59
C ALA A 227 -18.53 -22.04 8.13
N PRO A 228 -17.45 -22.74 8.53
CA PRO A 228 -17.23 -24.12 8.12
C PRO A 228 -18.35 -25.02 8.67
N THR A 229 -18.75 -26.01 7.87
CA THR A 229 -19.76 -26.99 8.28
C THR A 229 -19.09 -28.33 8.58
N PRO A 230 -19.26 -28.93 9.77
CA PRO A 230 -18.73 -30.26 10.07
C PRO A 230 -19.29 -31.30 9.08
N VAL A 231 -18.44 -32.21 8.59
CA VAL A 231 -18.85 -33.25 7.63
C VAL A 231 -18.25 -34.60 8.00
N SER A 232 -19.03 -35.67 7.84
CA SER A 232 -18.52 -37.04 7.92
C SER A 232 -18.04 -37.52 6.55
N LEU A 233 -16.77 -37.94 6.46
CA LEU A 233 -16.17 -38.46 5.23
C LEU A 233 -16.88 -39.72 4.70
N GLU A 234 -17.46 -40.54 5.58
CA GLU A 234 -18.18 -41.75 5.20
C GLU A 234 -19.43 -41.47 4.37
N SER A 235 -19.97 -40.26 4.47
CA SER A 235 -21.17 -39.81 3.74
C SER A 235 -20.86 -39.22 2.35
N LEU A 236 -19.58 -39.10 1.99
CA LEU A 236 -19.12 -38.45 0.76
C LEU A 236 -18.64 -39.46 -0.29
N PRO A 237 -18.80 -39.16 -1.60
CA PRO A 237 -18.22 -39.96 -2.69
C PRO A 237 -16.68 -39.87 -2.66
N ALA A 238 -15.98 -40.67 -3.48
CA ALA A 238 -14.52 -40.55 -3.60
C ALA A 238 -14.10 -39.13 -4.06
N PRO A 239 -13.04 -38.54 -3.49
CA PRO A 239 -12.56 -37.23 -3.89
C PRO A 239 -11.96 -37.27 -5.30
N GLU A 240 -12.17 -36.22 -6.08
CA GLU A 240 -11.58 -36.05 -7.42
C GLU A 240 -10.08 -35.73 -7.31
N HIS A 241 -9.71 -34.94 -6.30
CA HIS A 241 -8.32 -34.55 -6.02
C HIS A 241 -8.07 -34.43 -4.53
N ARG A 242 -6.89 -34.86 -4.08
CA ARG A 242 -6.46 -34.73 -2.68
C ARG A 242 -5.08 -34.09 -2.63
N ARG A 243 -4.94 -33.01 -1.85
CA ARG A 243 -3.71 -32.23 -1.75
C ARG A 243 -3.36 -31.96 -0.29
N GLY A 244 -2.15 -32.29 0.11
CA GLY A 244 -1.58 -31.81 1.37
C GLY A 244 -1.08 -30.38 1.18
N LYS A 245 -1.26 -29.53 2.19
CA LYS A 245 -0.73 -28.17 2.22
C LYS A 245 0.08 -28.01 3.50
N LYS A 246 1.36 -27.66 3.35
CA LYS A 246 2.22 -27.25 4.46
C LYS A 246 2.49 -25.77 4.31
N ARG A 247 1.91 -24.98 5.20
CA ARG A 247 1.92 -23.53 5.12
C ARG A 247 2.69 -22.93 6.30
N VAL A 248 3.53 -21.98 5.98
CA VAL A 248 4.21 -21.12 6.94
C VAL A 248 3.84 -19.68 6.62
N SER A 249 3.28 -18.99 7.60
CA SER A 249 2.68 -17.67 7.43
C SER A 249 3.44 -16.64 8.27
N ALA A 250 3.68 -15.47 7.71
CA ALA A 250 4.05 -14.26 8.45
C ALA A 250 2.80 -13.38 8.58
N VAL A 251 2.27 -13.28 9.79
CA VAL A 251 0.98 -12.66 10.09
C VAL A 251 1.23 -11.30 10.73
N GLY A 252 1.01 -10.22 9.96
CA GLY A 252 1.13 -8.84 10.44
C GLY A 252 -0.23 -8.24 10.79
N ARG A 253 -0.21 -6.96 11.17
CA ARG A 253 -1.42 -6.18 11.51
C ARG A 253 -2.40 -6.04 10.34
N ASP A 254 -1.88 -5.72 9.16
CA ASP A 254 -2.72 -5.38 7.99
C ASP A 254 -2.72 -6.48 6.93
N VAL A 255 -1.65 -7.28 6.86
CA VAL A 255 -1.45 -8.31 5.84
C VAL A 255 -0.90 -9.60 6.42
N ARG A 256 -1.23 -10.71 5.76
CA ARG A 256 -0.69 -12.05 6.00
C ARG A 256 0.04 -12.51 4.74
N LEU A 257 1.26 -13.02 4.91
CA LEU A 257 2.05 -13.57 3.81
C LEU A 257 2.19 -15.08 4.00
N ASP A 258 1.60 -15.85 3.09
CA ASP A 258 1.48 -17.31 3.15
C ASP A 258 2.44 -17.97 2.18
N MET A 259 3.38 -18.74 2.72
CA MET A 259 4.30 -19.58 1.98
C MET A 259 3.78 -21.02 2.07
N THR A 260 3.28 -21.58 0.97
CA THR A 260 2.63 -22.90 0.99
C THR A 260 3.33 -23.89 0.07
N GLU A 261 3.74 -25.02 0.61
CA GLU A 261 4.08 -26.20 -0.19
C GLU A 261 2.84 -27.05 -0.39
N VAL A 262 2.51 -27.32 -1.65
CA VAL A 262 1.39 -28.20 -2.01
C VAL A 262 1.95 -29.58 -2.35
N HIS A 263 1.46 -30.60 -1.65
CA HIS A 263 1.88 -31.99 -1.75
C HIS A 263 0.74 -32.81 -2.35
N GLU A 264 1.09 -33.81 -3.15
CA GLU A 264 0.20 -34.90 -3.53
C GLU A 264 0.90 -36.20 -3.13
N ALA A 265 0.33 -36.92 -2.16
CA ALA A 265 1.05 -37.94 -1.38
C ALA A 265 2.36 -37.37 -0.80
N ASP A 266 3.51 -38.01 -1.08
CA ASP A 266 4.83 -37.63 -0.57
C ASP A 266 5.61 -36.70 -1.53
N VAL A 267 4.98 -36.23 -2.62
CA VAL A 267 5.63 -35.42 -3.65
C VAL A 267 5.15 -33.98 -3.58
N VAL A 268 6.11 -33.03 -3.51
CA VAL A 268 5.82 -31.59 -3.63
C VAL A 268 5.48 -31.26 -5.08
N MET A 269 4.26 -30.82 -5.31
CA MET A 269 3.74 -30.48 -6.64
C MET A 269 3.97 -29.02 -7.00
N SER A 270 3.80 -28.11 -6.04
CA SER A 270 3.96 -26.68 -6.29
C SER A 270 4.30 -25.89 -5.03
N TYR A 271 4.87 -24.70 -5.24
CA TYR A 271 5.21 -23.74 -4.21
C TYR A 271 4.36 -22.48 -4.42
N GLU A 272 3.37 -22.25 -3.55
CA GLU A 272 2.44 -21.13 -3.64
C GLU A 272 2.89 -19.99 -2.73
N VAL A 273 2.78 -18.75 -3.23
CA VAL A 273 3.06 -17.52 -2.49
C VAL A 273 1.81 -16.64 -2.58
N GLU A 274 1.18 -16.41 -1.44
CA GLU A 274 -0.08 -15.68 -1.33
C GLU A 274 0.09 -14.52 -0.34
N LEU A 275 -0.43 -13.35 -0.68
CA LEU A 275 -0.56 -12.20 0.22
C LEU A 275 -2.05 -11.98 0.45
N GLU A 276 -2.48 -11.98 1.70
CA GLU A 276 -3.87 -11.81 2.09
C GLU A 276 -4.01 -10.57 2.97
N LEU A 277 -5.10 -9.82 2.81
CA LEU A 277 -5.43 -8.73 3.72
C LEU A 277 -6.06 -9.30 5.00
N GLN A 278 -5.65 -8.76 6.16
CA GLN A 278 -6.27 -9.15 7.42
C GLN A 278 -7.76 -8.77 7.44
N PRO A 279 -8.63 -9.57 8.08
CA PRO A 279 -10.06 -9.28 8.16
C PRO A 279 -10.37 -7.88 8.75
N THR A 280 -9.54 -7.42 9.68
CA THR A 280 -9.60 -6.06 10.25
C THR A 280 -9.37 -4.99 9.19
N MET A 281 -8.34 -5.15 8.35
CA MET A 281 -8.02 -4.23 7.26
C MET A 281 -9.11 -4.21 6.19
N VAL A 282 -9.66 -5.38 5.84
CA VAL A 282 -10.79 -5.48 4.90
C VAL A 282 -12.03 -4.77 5.47
N LYS A 283 -12.33 -4.97 6.75
CA LYS A 283 -13.42 -4.28 7.44
C LYS A 283 -13.21 -2.77 7.47
N ASP A 284 -12.01 -2.31 7.79
CA ASP A 284 -11.68 -0.88 7.80
C ASP A 284 -11.84 -0.28 6.40
N TRP A 285 -11.37 -0.98 5.36
CA TRP A 285 -11.56 -0.59 3.97
C TRP A 285 -13.04 -0.50 3.56
N LEU A 286 -13.87 -1.45 3.94
CA LEU A 286 -15.31 -1.43 3.64
C LEU A 286 -16.04 -0.29 4.35
N ASN A 287 -15.55 0.16 5.51
CA ASN A 287 -16.13 1.30 6.23
C ASN A 287 -15.68 2.67 5.69
N LEU A 288 -14.76 2.73 4.73
CA LEU A 288 -14.35 3.98 4.10
C LEU A 288 -15.46 4.49 3.16
N PRO A 289 -15.76 5.80 3.16
CA PRO A 289 -16.67 6.41 2.18
C PRO A 289 -16.35 6.02 0.72
N GLU A 290 -17.35 5.90 -0.15
CA GLU A 290 -17.20 5.52 -1.56
C GLU A 290 -16.22 6.42 -2.35
N ASP A 291 -16.09 7.68 -1.95
CA ASP A 291 -15.17 8.67 -2.54
C ASP A 291 -13.72 8.54 -2.06
N GLN A 292 -13.44 7.69 -1.06
CA GLN A 292 -12.09 7.38 -0.59
C GLN A 292 -11.60 6.07 -1.21
N SER A 293 -10.72 6.18 -2.20
CA SER A 293 -10.01 5.02 -2.74
C SER A 293 -9.15 4.35 -1.66
N TRP A 294 -9.04 3.02 -1.69
CA TRP A 294 -8.09 2.19 -0.93
C TRP A 294 -6.63 2.73 -0.90
N LYS A 295 -6.24 3.68 -1.77
CA LYS A 295 -4.97 4.44 -1.68
C LYS A 295 -4.81 5.21 -0.36
N GLY A 296 -5.91 5.46 0.37
CA GLY A 296 -5.89 5.99 1.73
C GLY A 296 -5.52 4.96 2.81
N ALA A 297 -5.70 3.66 2.52
CA ALA A 297 -5.42 2.56 3.44
C ALA A 297 -4.08 1.87 3.15
N ILE A 298 -3.66 1.84 1.87
CA ILE A 298 -2.32 1.41 1.46
C ILE A 298 -1.67 2.61 0.79
N GLY A 299 -0.66 3.18 1.46
CA GLY A 299 0.08 4.33 0.97
C GLY A 299 0.43 4.17 -0.51
N THR A 300 0.05 5.18 -1.29
CA THR A 300 0.48 5.54 -2.65
C THR A 300 1.44 4.56 -3.33
N SER A 301 1.13 4.10 -4.54
CA SER A 301 2.07 3.56 -5.55
C SER A 301 3.48 4.11 -5.37
N GLN A 302 4.27 3.41 -4.59
CA GLN A 302 5.67 3.71 -4.36
C GLN A 302 6.41 2.74 -5.27
N ALA A 303 7.36 3.27 -6.03
CA ALA A 303 8.42 2.46 -6.59
C ALA A 303 8.91 1.47 -5.50
N TYR A 304 9.23 0.24 -5.87
CA TYR A 304 9.59 -0.75 -4.86
C TYR A 304 10.98 -0.42 -4.32
N LYS A 305 11.08 -0.23 -3.00
CA LYS A 305 12.36 -0.08 -2.29
C LYS A 305 13.15 -1.38 -2.44
N GLN A 306 14.32 -1.34 -3.07
CA GLN A 306 15.16 -2.51 -3.30
C GLN A 306 16.48 -2.40 -2.53
N SER A 307 17.15 -3.53 -2.28
CA SER A 307 18.54 -3.49 -1.80
C SER A 307 19.46 -3.00 -2.91
N TRP A 308 20.52 -2.28 -2.55
CA TRP A 308 21.60 -1.94 -3.48
C TRP A 308 22.16 -3.17 -4.20
N ASP A 309 22.24 -4.32 -3.53
CA ASP A 309 22.77 -5.56 -4.12
C ASP A 309 21.91 -6.09 -5.28
N VAL A 310 20.63 -5.72 -5.33
CA VAL A 310 19.71 -6.12 -6.40
C VAL A 310 19.81 -5.16 -7.59
N VAL A 311 19.89 -3.86 -7.32
CA VAL A 311 19.87 -2.81 -8.34
C VAL A 311 21.25 -2.60 -8.98
N ASP A 312 22.30 -2.83 -8.19
CA ASP A 312 23.68 -2.57 -8.57
C ASP A 312 24.62 -3.65 -8.02
N PRO A 313 24.51 -4.91 -8.51
CA PRO A 313 25.30 -6.03 -7.99
C PRO A 313 26.82 -5.85 -8.15
N ASP A 314 27.25 -5.01 -9.10
CA ASP A 314 28.66 -4.68 -9.35
C ASP A 314 29.17 -3.47 -8.52
N ASN A 315 28.30 -2.88 -7.69
CA ASN A 315 28.55 -1.66 -6.90
C ASN A 315 29.05 -0.45 -7.71
N THR A 316 28.90 -0.44 -9.03
CA THR A 316 29.43 0.65 -9.87
C THR A 316 28.67 1.96 -9.66
N LEU A 317 27.34 1.91 -9.67
CA LEU A 317 26.44 3.03 -9.42
C LEU A 317 26.54 3.49 -7.97
N ARG A 318 26.55 2.53 -7.03
CA ARG A 318 26.67 2.79 -5.59
C ARG A 318 27.98 3.47 -5.26
N HIS A 319 29.12 2.98 -5.78
CA HIS A 319 30.40 3.62 -5.57
C HIS A 319 30.49 4.98 -6.25
N ALA A 320 29.97 5.15 -7.47
CA ALA A 320 29.94 6.45 -8.13
C ALA A 320 29.15 7.47 -7.29
N TYR A 321 27.97 7.10 -6.84
CA TYR A 321 27.13 7.90 -5.96
C TYR A 321 27.79 8.22 -4.61
N GLN A 322 28.33 7.22 -3.93
CA GLN A 322 28.90 7.36 -2.60
C GLN A 322 30.26 8.07 -2.58
N ARG A 323 31.07 7.98 -3.64
CA ARG A 323 32.37 8.68 -3.74
C ARG A 323 32.24 10.20 -3.67
N HIS A 324 31.07 10.75 -3.95
CA HIS A 324 30.82 12.18 -3.87
C HIS A 324 30.49 12.68 -2.45
N PHE A 325 30.36 11.79 -1.45
CA PHE A 325 29.90 12.15 -0.12
C PHE A 325 30.66 11.42 1.02
N ASP A 326 30.89 12.13 2.12
CA ASP A 326 31.78 11.68 3.21
C ASP A 326 31.24 10.48 4.02
N ASN A 327 29.94 10.14 3.91
CA ASN A 327 29.35 9.04 4.66
C ASN A 327 28.50 8.13 3.75
N PRO A 328 29.01 6.95 3.36
CA PRO A 328 28.34 6.06 2.41
C PRO A 328 27.07 5.40 2.98
N GLN A 329 26.88 5.40 4.30
CA GLN A 329 25.76 4.74 4.97
C GLN A 329 24.58 5.67 5.25
N LYS A 330 24.73 6.99 5.01
CA LYS A 330 23.68 7.97 5.27
C LYS A 330 23.27 8.67 3.98
N PHE A 331 21.98 8.98 3.87
CA PHE A 331 21.49 9.80 2.76
C PHE A 331 22.15 11.20 2.82
N PRO A 332 22.87 11.63 1.77
CA PRO A 332 23.67 12.85 1.78
C PRO A 332 22.84 14.11 1.49
N GLY A 333 21.51 14.02 1.37
CA GLY A 333 20.62 15.15 1.11
C GLY A 333 20.73 16.27 2.15
N THR A 334 20.81 17.52 1.70
CA THR A 334 20.78 18.71 2.57
C THR A 334 19.45 18.84 3.29
N MET A 335 19.49 18.96 4.62
CA MET A 335 18.34 19.07 5.50
C MET A 335 18.23 20.51 6.03
N PRO A 336 17.13 21.23 5.70
CA PRO A 336 16.94 22.59 6.18
C PRO A 336 16.55 22.63 7.66
N VAL A 337 17.02 23.66 8.36
CA VAL A 337 16.71 23.96 9.76
C VAL A 337 15.51 24.91 9.87
N GLY A 338 14.84 24.91 11.03
CA GLY A 338 13.67 25.78 11.24
C GLY A 338 14.02 27.26 11.11
N PHE A 339 13.22 28.00 10.35
CA PHE A 339 13.31 29.45 10.26
C PHE A 339 12.75 30.06 11.55
N ALA A 340 13.49 31.01 12.09
CA ALA A 340 13.18 31.70 13.33
C ALA A 340 13.56 33.17 13.21
N ARG A 341 13.04 34.02 14.11
CA ARG A 341 13.07 35.49 13.99
C ARG A 341 14.49 36.04 13.94
N TRP A 342 15.45 35.41 14.62
CA TRP A 342 16.86 35.80 14.58
C TRP A 342 17.53 35.56 13.21
N HIS A 343 16.95 34.75 12.32
CA HIS A 343 17.45 34.54 10.96
C HIS A 343 17.04 35.68 10.00
N ILE A 344 16.02 36.47 10.36
CA ILE A 344 15.47 37.53 9.49
C ILE A 344 16.55 38.50 8.98
N PRO A 345 17.44 39.06 9.82
CA PRO A 345 18.49 39.97 9.34
C PRO A 345 19.39 39.29 8.31
N THR A 346 19.83 38.06 8.57
CA THR A 346 20.70 37.31 7.65
C THR A 346 20.02 37.03 6.32
N VAL A 347 18.76 36.59 6.32
CA VAL A 347 18.02 36.24 5.10
C VAL A 347 17.63 37.48 4.29
N ARG A 348 17.39 38.61 4.96
CA ARG A 348 17.10 39.90 4.32
C ARG A 348 18.35 40.52 3.70
N ASP A 349 19.46 40.53 4.43
CA ASP A 349 20.64 41.35 4.12
C ASP A 349 21.67 40.60 3.24
N ARG A 350 21.62 39.26 3.21
CA ARG A 350 22.48 38.43 2.34
C ARG A 350 21.72 37.92 1.13
N ASP A 351 22.47 37.39 0.17
CA ASP A 351 21.91 36.80 -1.05
C ASP A 351 21.20 35.48 -0.72
N TYR A 352 19.87 35.53 -0.69
CA TYR A 352 18.99 34.40 -0.43
C TYR A 352 17.91 34.26 -1.50
N PHE A 353 17.63 33.01 -1.84
CA PHE A 353 16.53 32.62 -2.70
C PHE A 353 15.48 31.89 -1.88
N CYS A 354 14.22 32.04 -2.27
CA CYS A 354 13.09 31.34 -1.68
C CYS A 354 12.33 30.53 -2.74
N SER A 355 11.62 29.53 -2.26
CA SER A 355 10.70 28.72 -3.05
C SER A 355 9.65 28.14 -2.12
N GLU A 356 8.52 27.68 -2.67
CA GLU A 356 7.57 26.91 -1.88
C GLU A 356 8.26 25.69 -1.24
N LYS A 357 7.67 25.18 -0.16
CA LYS A 357 8.07 23.91 0.42
C LYS A 357 7.08 22.83 -0.03
N THR A 358 7.39 22.22 -1.16
CA THR A 358 6.67 21.07 -1.73
C THR A 358 6.39 20.03 -0.65
N ASP A 359 5.12 19.67 -0.49
CA ASP A 359 4.69 18.56 0.34
C ASP A 359 4.76 17.27 -0.49
N GLY A 360 5.95 16.67 -0.53
CA GLY A 360 6.22 15.49 -1.33
C GLY A 360 7.41 14.68 -0.83
N VAL A 361 7.65 13.55 -1.47
CA VAL A 361 8.76 12.65 -1.11
C VAL A 361 10.05 13.12 -1.77
N ARG A 362 11.11 13.19 -0.98
CA ARG A 362 12.43 13.66 -1.46
C ARG A 362 13.25 12.47 -1.93
N TYR A 363 13.65 12.50 -3.20
CA TYR A 363 14.59 11.55 -3.79
C TYR A 363 15.81 12.27 -4.35
N PHE A 364 16.94 11.57 -4.38
CA PHE A 364 18.04 11.85 -5.29
C PHE A 364 17.84 11.05 -6.57
N LEU A 365 17.98 11.69 -7.72
CA LEU A 365 18.10 11.00 -8.99
C LEU A 365 19.58 10.69 -9.23
N VAL A 366 19.93 9.42 -9.22
CA VAL A 366 21.31 8.96 -9.46
C VAL A 366 21.34 8.27 -10.82
N ALA A 367 22.19 8.78 -11.72
CA ALA A 367 22.37 8.25 -13.06
C ALA A 367 23.85 7.97 -13.33
N ALA A 368 24.19 6.72 -13.63
CA ALA A 368 25.52 6.32 -14.10
C ALA A 368 25.44 5.04 -14.92
N ASN A 369 26.36 4.84 -15.87
CA ASN A 369 26.49 3.59 -16.64
C ASN A 369 25.16 3.09 -17.27
N ASN A 370 24.34 4.00 -17.80
CA ASN A 370 22.99 3.74 -18.35
C ASN A 370 21.97 3.21 -17.32
N LYS A 371 22.25 3.27 -16.03
CA LYS A 371 21.28 3.00 -14.96
C LYS A 371 20.81 4.31 -14.35
N VAL A 372 19.53 4.38 -14.02
CA VAL A 372 18.92 5.51 -13.31
C VAL A 372 18.11 4.97 -12.14
N VAL A 373 18.36 5.51 -10.94
CA VAL A 373 17.66 5.12 -9.72
C VAL A 373 17.24 6.35 -8.94
N LEU A 374 16.15 6.23 -8.19
CA LEU A 374 15.76 7.21 -7.19
C LEU A 374 16.22 6.73 -5.82
N VAL A 375 16.95 7.55 -5.07
CA VAL A 375 17.43 7.20 -3.72
C VAL A 375 16.68 8.04 -2.70
N ASP A 376 16.01 7.39 -1.75
CA ASP A 376 15.24 8.07 -0.71
C ASP A 376 16.10 8.45 0.51
N ARG A 377 15.46 9.03 1.54
CA ARG A 377 16.12 9.38 2.80
C ARG A 377 16.65 8.19 3.60
N SER A 378 16.15 6.99 3.32
CA SER A 378 16.64 5.74 3.89
C SER A 378 17.95 5.28 3.24
N ASN A 379 18.46 6.03 2.25
CA ASN A 379 19.62 5.68 1.44
C ASN A 379 19.42 4.37 0.65
N LEU A 380 18.17 4.04 0.29
CA LEU A 380 17.86 2.85 -0.50
C LEU A 380 17.38 3.22 -1.90
N PRO A 381 17.78 2.45 -2.93
CA PRO A 381 17.40 2.71 -4.30
C PRO A 381 15.99 2.20 -4.62
N PHE A 382 15.33 2.96 -5.46
CA PHE A 382 14.05 2.69 -6.08
C PHE A 382 14.30 2.63 -7.57
N THR A 383 14.05 1.47 -8.17
CA THR A 383 14.01 1.33 -9.62
C THR A 383 12.66 1.88 -10.09
N ALA A 384 12.68 2.93 -10.90
CA ALA A 384 11.46 3.45 -11.49
C ALA A 384 10.90 2.38 -12.46
N PRO A 385 9.66 1.88 -12.30
CA PRO A 385 9.09 0.97 -13.27
C PRO A 385 8.78 1.73 -14.57
N GLY A 386 9.28 1.25 -15.71
CA GLY A 386 8.97 1.79 -17.05
C GLY A 386 10.16 1.77 -18.03
N PRO A 387 9.93 1.97 -19.34
CA PRO A 387 10.91 1.79 -20.44
C PRO A 387 12.05 2.83 -20.49
N TYR A 388 12.35 3.49 -19.36
CA TYR A 388 13.40 4.51 -19.20
C TYR A 388 14.80 4.05 -19.63
N LEU A 389 15.02 2.72 -19.67
CA LEU A 389 16.29 2.11 -20.05
C LEU A 389 16.51 1.97 -21.57
N GLN A 390 15.45 1.96 -22.40
CA GLN A 390 15.61 1.80 -23.86
C GLN A 390 15.65 3.14 -24.63
N GLY A 391 14.99 4.19 -24.11
CA GLY A 391 14.84 5.47 -24.82
C GLY A 391 16.12 6.31 -24.98
N ILE A 392 17.19 6.04 -24.24
CA ILE A 392 18.44 6.82 -24.33
C ILE A 392 19.26 6.44 -25.58
N ARG A 393 19.00 5.28 -26.21
CA ARG A 393 19.86 4.74 -27.28
C ARG A 393 19.33 4.92 -28.71
N SER A 394 18.03 5.11 -28.92
CA SER A 394 17.42 5.00 -30.27
C SER A 394 16.74 6.26 -30.80
N HIS A 395 16.67 7.38 -30.06
CA HIS A 395 15.97 8.62 -30.47
C HIS A 395 14.49 8.44 -30.88
N ALA A 396 13.89 7.27 -30.66
CA ALA A 396 12.46 7.03 -30.84
C ALA A 396 11.77 7.19 -29.49
N PHE A 397 11.51 8.44 -29.10
CA PHE A 397 10.85 8.76 -27.83
C PHE A 397 9.35 8.47 -27.92
N HIS A 398 8.84 7.54 -27.11
CA HIS A 398 7.42 7.48 -26.80
C HIS A 398 7.13 8.56 -25.75
N THR A 399 6.17 9.45 -26.01
CA THR A 399 5.83 10.58 -25.11
C THR A 399 5.42 10.13 -23.71
N ASP A 400 4.88 8.91 -23.58
CA ASP A 400 4.42 8.34 -22.32
C ASP A 400 5.55 7.70 -21.48
N ALA A 401 6.79 7.70 -21.98
CA ALA A 401 8.00 7.21 -21.31
C ALA A 401 8.88 8.34 -20.76
N VAL A 402 8.36 9.57 -20.68
CA VAL A 402 9.09 10.75 -20.21
C VAL A 402 8.75 10.96 -18.74
N LEU A 403 9.76 10.95 -17.85
CA LEU A 403 9.61 11.47 -16.49
C LEU A 403 9.68 13.00 -16.57
N PRO A 404 8.57 13.75 -16.44
CA PRO A 404 8.60 15.20 -16.55
C PRO A 404 9.33 15.77 -15.32
N LEU A 405 10.56 16.22 -15.51
CA LEU A 405 11.33 16.91 -14.49
C LEU A 405 11.02 18.40 -14.56
N LEU A 406 10.12 18.85 -13.68
CA LEU A 406 9.83 20.27 -13.50
C LEU A 406 10.85 20.87 -12.52
N ARG A 407 11.83 21.62 -13.04
CA ARG A 407 12.82 22.34 -12.22
C ARG A 407 12.10 23.19 -11.16
N LYS A 408 12.50 23.12 -9.89
CA LYS A 408 11.95 23.98 -8.83
C LYS A 408 12.19 25.46 -9.14
N ARG A 409 11.18 26.31 -8.95
CA ARG A 409 11.29 27.75 -9.17
C ARG A 409 11.85 28.43 -7.92
N TRP A 410 13.05 28.99 -8.05
CA TRP A 410 13.69 29.78 -7.01
C TRP A 410 13.58 31.26 -7.37
N THR A 411 13.13 32.08 -6.43
CA THR A 411 12.99 33.53 -6.57
C THR A 411 13.84 34.24 -5.52
N PRO A 412 14.50 35.37 -5.83
CA PRO A 412 15.16 36.18 -4.80
C PRO A 412 14.18 36.48 -3.64
N VAL A 413 14.66 36.48 -2.40
CA VAL A 413 13.79 36.77 -1.22
C VAL A 413 13.11 38.13 -1.32
N LYS A 414 13.71 39.09 -2.02
CA LYS A 414 13.13 40.41 -2.32
C LYS A 414 11.81 40.34 -3.10
N GLU A 415 11.53 39.21 -3.74
CA GLU A 415 10.32 38.96 -4.54
C GLU A 415 9.35 37.97 -3.87
N ILE A 416 9.53 37.67 -2.57
CA ILE A 416 8.74 36.66 -1.84
C ILE A 416 7.22 36.87 -1.92
N ARG A 417 6.74 38.10 -2.16
CA ARG A 417 5.31 38.38 -2.39
C ARG A 417 4.74 37.58 -3.57
N HIS A 418 5.45 37.55 -4.69
CA HIS A 418 5.03 36.78 -5.87
C HIS A 418 4.96 35.28 -5.58
N LEU A 419 5.78 34.76 -4.66
CA LEU A 419 5.69 33.37 -4.23
C LEU A 419 4.35 33.12 -3.50
N PHE A 420 3.99 33.98 -2.55
CA PHE A 420 2.75 33.84 -1.78
C PHE A 420 1.48 34.09 -2.61
N GLU A 421 1.53 34.97 -3.61
CA GLU A 421 0.42 35.17 -4.57
C GLU A 421 0.04 33.87 -5.32
N ASN A 422 1.02 32.98 -5.52
CA ASN A 422 0.82 31.69 -6.16
C ASN A 422 0.42 30.57 -5.19
N ILE A 423 0.22 30.89 -3.90
CA ILE A 423 -0.19 29.93 -2.86
C ILE A 423 -1.62 30.24 -2.44
N LYS A 424 -2.54 29.32 -2.71
CA LYS A 424 -3.96 29.45 -2.34
C LYS A 424 -4.26 28.59 -1.12
N SER A 425 -4.90 29.20 -0.12
CA SER A 425 -5.48 28.47 1.01
C SER A 425 -6.86 27.96 0.63
N MET A 426 -7.05 26.64 0.70
CA MET A 426 -8.31 25.97 0.34
C MET A 426 -8.82 25.15 1.52
N LYS A 427 -10.15 25.08 1.67
CA LYS A 427 -10.80 24.11 2.56
C LYS A 427 -11.09 22.85 1.76
N LEU A 428 -10.72 21.68 2.26
CA LEU A 428 -11.19 20.44 1.64
C LEU A 428 -12.70 20.32 1.83
N ALA A 429 -13.42 20.06 0.74
CA ALA A 429 -14.88 20.00 0.71
C ALA A 429 -15.48 19.03 1.75
N ASN A 430 -14.75 17.96 2.10
CA ASN A 430 -15.24 16.87 2.95
C ASN A 430 -14.76 16.98 4.41
N THR A 431 -14.05 18.06 4.78
CA THR A 431 -13.62 18.31 6.15
C THR A 431 -13.60 19.82 6.41
N ALA A 432 -14.73 20.38 6.84
CA ALA A 432 -14.92 21.82 7.03
C ALA A 432 -13.88 22.52 7.95
N LYS A 433 -13.03 21.75 8.66
CA LYS A 433 -12.00 22.21 9.59
C LYS A 433 -10.56 22.15 9.05
N THR A 434 -10.26 21.43 7.97
CA THR A 434 -8.86 21.26 7.51
C THR A 434 -8.55 22.21 6.36
N ARG A 435 -7.59 23.11 6.59
CA ARG A 435 -7.05 24.04 5.59
C ARG A 435 -5.79 23.45 4.97
N VAL A 436 -5.75 23.38 3.64
CA VAL A 436 -4.54 23.03 2.88
C VAL A 436 -4.06 24.23 2.09
N ARG A 437 -2.78 24.24 1.73
CA ARG A 437 -2.21 25.23 0.83
C ARG A 437 -1.76 24.55 -0.46
N VAL A 438 -2.20 25.11 -1.58
CA VAL A 438 -1.84 24.63 -2.92
C VAL A 438 -1.00 25.71 -3.57
N TYR A 439 0.22 25.36 -3.96
CA TYR A 439 1.02 26.18 -4.86
C TYR A 439 0.60 25.87 -6.29
N SER A 440 0.30 26.90 -7.06
CA SER A 440 0.03 26.78 -8.48
C SER A 440 0.80 27.86 -9.25
N ASP A 441 1.59 27.41 -10.23
CA ASP A 441 2.00 28.25 -11.34
C ASP A 441 1.46 27.63 -12.64
N ASP A 442 1.49 28.35 -13.75
CA ASP A 442 0.95 27.89 -15.05
C ASP A 442 1.49 26.51 -15.51
N LYS A 443 2.52 25.96 -14.85
CA LYS A 443 3.16 24.67 -15.16
C LYS A 443 3.05 23.64 -14.04
N ARG A 444 2.75 24.03 -12.80
CA ARG A 444 2.86 23.18 -11.60
C ARG A 444 1.66 23.43 -10.69
N GLU A 445 1.05 22.37 -10.16
CA GLU A 445 0.05 22.47 -9.12
C GLU A 445 0.29 21.36 -8.09
N HIS A 446 0.50 21.72 -6.83
CA HIS A 446 0.80 20.76 -5.76
C HIS A 446 0.60 21.34 -4.36
N PHE A 447 0.48 20.46 -3.36
CA PHE A 447 0.43 20.86 -1.96
C PHE A 447 1.76 21.43 -1.48
N THR A 448 1.68 22.45 -0.63
CA THR A 448 2.83 23.07 0.03
C THR A 448 2.55 23.23 1.52
N ASP A 449 3.57 23.01 2.34
CA ASP A 449 3.49 23.19 3.79
C ASP A 449 4.37 24.35 4.29
N GLY A 450 4.92 25.17 3.39
CA GLY A 450 5.61 26.41 3.75
C GLY A 450 6.53 26.97 2.68
N VAL A 451 7.67 27.53 3.12
CA VAL A 451 8.70 28.16 2.28
C VAL A 451 10.08 27.66 2.68
N VAL A 452 10.96 27.46 1.71
CA VAL A 452 12.39 27.18 1.94
C VAL A 452 13.26 28.36 1.52
N PHE A 453 14.32 28.64 2.27
CA PHE A 453 15.27 29.73 2.02
C PHE A 453 16.66 29.17 1.80
N CYS A 454 17.18 29.30 0.59
CA CYS A 454 18.49 28.80 0.16
C CYS A 454 19.49 29.97 0.05
N PRO A 455 20.66 29.88 0.68
CA PRO A 455 21.73 30.88 0.52
C PRO A 455 22.29 30.79 -0.91
N GLY A 456 22.43 31.93 -1.59
CA GLY A 456 22.73 31.98 -3.03
C GLY A 456 24.11 31.45 -3.43
N GLN A 457 25.14 31.64 -2.58
CA GLN A 457 26.53 31.29 -2.89
C GLN A 457 27.12 30.18 -2.01
N SER A 458 26.30 29.53 -1.17
CA SER A 458 26.81 28.45 -0.31
C SER A 458 27.07 27.18 -1.12
N PRO A 459 28.20 26.47 -0.92
CA PRO A 459 28.38 25.15 -1.48
C PRO A 459 27.32 24.18 -0.94
N TYR A 460 27.12 23.08 -1.65
CA TYR A 460 26.26 22.00 -1.18
C TYR A 460 26.81 21.44 0.14
N VAL A 461 25.95 21.34 1.16
CA VAL A 461 26.30 20.75 2.46
C VAL A 461 25.44 19.50 2.69
N SER A 462 26.09 18.36 2.95
CA SER A 462 25.39 17.13 3.31
C SER A 462 24.77 17.24 4.71
N PHE A 463 23.63 16.57 4.92
CA PHE A 463 22.92 16.59 6.21
C PHE A 463 22.44 18.00 6.60
N SER A 464 22.48 18.36 7.89
CA SER A 464 21.94 19.62 8.40
C SER A 464 22.76 20.84 7.94
N HIS A 465 22.15 21.74 7.18
CA HIS A 465 22.77 23.00 6.75
C HIS A 465 22.14 24.18 7.52
N GLN A 466 22.94 24.86 8.36
CA GLN A 466 22.42 25.90 9.26
C GLN A 466 21.89 27.14 8.53
N GLU A 467 22.46 27.48 7.37
CA GLU A 467 21.95 28.59 6.55
C GLU A 467 20.83 28.20 5.57
N TYR A 468 20.50 26.91 5.41
CA TYR A 468 19.36 26.47 4.59
C TYR A 468 18.14 26.33 5.49
N LEU A 469 17.15 27.21 5.32
CA LEU A 469 16.06 27.37 6.29
C LEU A 469 14.71 26.89 5.73
N LYS A 470 13.81 26.48 6.62
CA LYS A 470 12.41 26.17 6.31
C LYS A 470 11.48 26.92 7.25
N TRP A 471 10.53 27.66 6.69
CA TRP A 471 9.40 28.22 7.41
C TRP A 471 8.14 27.41 7.08
N LYS A 472 7.24 27.25 8.05
CA LYS A 472 5.94 26.60 7.90
C LYS A 472 4.86 27.45 8.56
N TRP A 473 3.62 27.35 8.09
CA TRP A 473 2.48 27.91 8.83
C TRP A 473 2.36 27.21 10.19
N SER A 474 2.00 27.98 11.21
CA SER A 474 1.94 27.52 12.61
C SER A 474 1.00 26.33 12.81
N ASP A 475 -0.11 26.27 12.06
CA ASP A 475 -1.08 25.17 12.10
C ASP A 475 -0.58 23.85 11.48
N LEU A 476 0.57 23.87 10.80
CA LEU A 476 1.23 22.70 10.21
C LEU A 476 2.48 22.25 10.98
N ILE A 477 2.80 22.90 12.11
CA ILE A 477 3.92 22.50 12.95
C ILE A 477 3.47 21.38 13.87
N THR A 478 4.13 20.23 13.74
CA THR A 478 3.90 19.05 14.56
C THR A 478 5.22 18.52 15.13
N ILE A 479 5.11 17.72 16.19
CA ILE A 479 6.23 17.01 16.79
C ILE A 479 5.84 15.55 16.98
N ASP A 480 6.76 14.64 16.68
CA ASP A 480 6.60 13.22 16.95
C ASP A 480 7.24 12.85 18.29
N PHE A 481 6.43 12.39 19.24
CA PHE A 481 6.87 11.90 20.54
C PHE A 481 6.72 10.38 20.63
N LEU A 482 7.58 9.75 21.43
CA LEU A 482 7.35 8.38 21.87
C LEU A 482 6.37 8.43 23.04
N ALA A 483 5.21 7.78 22.88
CA ALA A 483 4.24 7.59 23.95
C ALA A 483 4.36 6.15 24.47
N GLU A 484 4.43 5.99 25.79
CA GLU A 484 4.60 4.70 26.47
C GLU A 484 3.59 4.57 27.60
N LEU A 485 2.88 3.45 27.66
CA LEU A 485 1.96 3.14 28.75
C LEU A 485 2.75 2.50 29.91
N ARG A 486 2.93 3.26 30.99
CA ARG A 486 3.66 2.82 32.18
C ARG A 486 2.86 3.09 33.45
N ASP A 487 2.69 2.03 34.25
CA ASP A 487 1.98 2.08 35.54
C ASP A 487 0.55 2.68 35.44
N GLY A 488 -0.15 2.41 34.33
CA GLY A 488 -1.50 2.92 34.07
C GLY A 488 -1.55 4.37 33.60
N SER A 489 -0.40 5.03 33.37
CA SER A 489 -0.29 6.39 32.87
C SER A 489 0.49 6.44 31.55
N VAL A 490 0.18 7.40 30.69
CA VAL A 490 0.92 7.60 29.44
C VAL A 490 2.07 8.56 29.70
N ARG A 491 3.29 8.15 29.33
CA ARG A 491 4.51 8.95 29.40
C ARG A 491 4.96 9.34 28.00
N TYR A 492 5.49 10.55 27.85
CA TYR A 492 5.95 11.09 26.58
C TYR A 492 7.45 11.38 26.63
N SER A 493 8.16 10.98 25.57
CA SER A 493 9.60 11.21 25.47
C SER A 493 10.07 11.48 24.05
N CYS A 494 11.30 11.97 23.92
CA CYS A 494 11.97 12.21 22.65
C CYS A 494 13.41 11.69 22.65
N SER A 495 14.03 11.56 21.47
CA SER A 495 15.40 11.04 21.38
C SER A 495 16.43 12.10 21.77
N GLY A 496 17.44 11.71 22.55
CA GLY A 496 18.51 12.56 23.04
C GLY A 496 19.91 12.08 22.64
N PRO A 497 20.96 12.81 23.04
CA PRO A 497 22.35 12.42 22.82
C PRO A 497 22.65 11.02 23.39
N GLN A 498 23.58 10.29 22.77
CA GLN A 498 24.03 8.97 23.24
C GLN A 498 22.89 7.94 23.39
N ASN A 499 21.88 7.99 22.51
CA ASN A 499 20.68 7.15 22.54
C ASN A 499 19.88 7.21 23.84
N LYS A 500 20.01 8.30 24.61
CA LYS A 500 19.19 8.51 25.80
C LYS A 500 17.79 8.99 25.42
N SER A 501 16.78 8.49 26.12
CA SER A 501 15.43 9.05 26.05
C SER A 501 15.33 10.27 26.99
N ILE A 502 14.66 11.32 26.54
CA ILE A 502 14.41 12.53 27.33
C ILE A 502 12.91 12.60 27.62
N GLU A 503 12.55 12.53 28.89
CA GLU A 503 11.16 12.64 29.36
C GLU A 503 10.62 14.06 29.17
N LEU A 504 9.37 14.14 28.74
CA LEU A 504 8.69 15.39 28.38
C LEU A 504 7.32 15.54 29.04
N ASP A 505 7.00 14.76 30.09
CA ASP A 505 5.67 14.74 30.70
C ASP A 505 5.23 16.08 31.29
N GLN A 506 6.18 16.91 31.73
CA GLN A 506 5.90 18.27 32.21
C GLN A 506 5.66 19.27 31.06
N VAL A 507 6.03 18.91 29.83
CA VAL A 507 5.93 19.75 28.63
C VAL A 507 4.74 19.33 27.77
N VAL A 508 4.48 18.02 27.68
CA VAL A 508 3.46 17.42 26.82
C VAL A 508 2.21 17.14 27.63
N VAL A 509 1.40 18.19 27.81
CA VAL A 509 0.06 18.09 28.38
C VAL A 509 -0.95 17.85 27.24
N VAL A 510 -1.38 16.61 27.07
CA VAL A 510 -2.32 16.22 26.00
C VAL A 510 -3.73 16.70 26.33
N ASP A 511 -4.43 17.17 25.30
CA ASP A 511 -5.84 17.55 25.37
C ASP A 511 -6.67 16.36 25.91
N PRO A 512 -7.44 16.52 27.01
CA PRO A 512 -8.18 15.43 27.63
C PRO A 512 -9.09 14.67 26.66
N LYS A 513 -9.58 15.32 25.60
CA LYS A 513 -10.40 14.66 24.58
C LYS A 513 -9.64 13.61 23.76
N ASP A 514 -8.32 13.77 23.63
CA ASP A 514 -7.44 12.89 22.86
C ASP A 514 -6.85 11.77 23.73
N GLY A 515 -6.86 11.93 25.05
CA GLY A 515 -6.34 10.95 26.03
C GLY A 515 -6.87 9.53 25.83
N PRO A 516 -8.20 9.30 25.74
CA PRO A 516 -8.76 7.96 25.51
C PRO A 516 -8.30 7.33 24.19
N LYS A 517 -8.11 8.15 23.14
CA LYS A 517 -7.64 7.68 21.83
C LYS A 517 -6.18 7.24 21.89
N VAL A 518 -5.33 8.03 22.54
CA VAL A 518 -3.92 7.69 22.76
C VAL A 518 -3.80 6.43 23.61
N LEU A 519 -4.53 6.35 24.72
CA LEU A 519 -4.51 5.18 25.60
C LEU A 519 -4.96 3.91 24.87
N GLY A 520 -6.05 3.99 24.11
CA GLY A 520 -6.53 2.86 23.32
C GLY A 520 -5.54 2.41 22.24
N LEU A 521 -4.78 3.33 21.64
CA LEU A 521 -3.70 2.97 20.71
C LEU A 521 -2.58 2.21 21.42
N LEU A 522 -2.13 2.70 22.58
CA LEU A 522 -1.04 2.07 23.34
C LEU A 522 -1.44 0.71 23.91
N GLN A 523 -2.68 0.54 24.36
CA GLN A 523 -3.20 -0.75 24.83
C GLN A 523 -3.29 -1.80 23.73
N ARG A 524 -3.45 -1.38 22.47
CA ARG A 524 -3.42 -2.28 21.30
C ARG A 524 -2.00 -2.54 20.79
N SER A 525 -1.03 -1.74 21.20
CA SER A 525 0.37 -1.94 20.84
C SER A 525 0.95 -3.11 21.66
N PRO A 526 1.49 -4.17 21.04
CA PRO A 526 2.07 -5.30 21.77
C PRO A 526 3.18 -4.91 22.74
N SER A 527 3.93 -3.84 22.44
CA SER A 527 5.02 -3.33 23.27
C SER A 527 4.58 -2.25 24.27
N GLY A 528 3.31 -1.84 24.25
CA GLY A 528 2.79 -0.76 25.09
C GLY A 528 3.32 0.64 24.74
N HIS A 529 4.07 0.79 23.64
CA HIS A 529 4.58 2.08 23.17
C HIS A 529 4.28 2.32 21.69
N ALA A 530 4.23 3.58 21.27
CA ALA A 530 4.07 3.99 19.89
C ALA A 530 4.63 5.39 19.65
N ILE A 531 5.07 5.69 18.42
CA ILE A 531 5.43 7.07 18.04
C ILE A 531 4.17 7.76 17.53
N LEU A 532 3.84 8.89 18.15
CA LEU A 532 2.61 9.62 17.92
C LEU A 532 2.93 11.07 17.56
N GLU A 533 2.22 11.59 16.56
CA GLU A 533 2.37 12.97 16.07
C GLU A 533 1.36 13.89 16.75
N PHE A 534 1.83 15.02 17.27
CA PHE A 534 1.02 16.02 17.97
C PHE A 534 1.23 17.42 17.38
N ALA A 535 0.17 18.24 17.42
CA ALA A 535 0.27 19.68 17.23
C ALA A 535 -0.04 20.41 18.54
N PHE A 536 0.59 21.55 18.78
CA PHE A 536 0.30 22.37 19.96
C PHE A 536 -0.81 23.38 19.66
N ASN A 537 -1.85 23.41 20.49
CA ASN A 537 -2.87 24.45 20.44
C ASN A 537 -2.49 25.58 21.39
N ALA A 538 -1.96 26.68 20.84
CA ALA A 538 -1.52 27.83 21.62
C ALA A 538 -2.65 28.56 22.36
N ASP A 539 -3.90 28.48 21.88
CA ASP A 539 -5.04 29.15 22.51
C ASP A 539 -5.43 28.49 23.84
N VAL A 540 -5.23 27.17 23.95
CA VAL A 540 -5.63 26.37 25.11
C VAL A 540 -4.42 25.88 25.92
N GLY A 541 -3.22 25.92 25.33
CA GLY A 541 -1.99 25.44 25.96
C GLY A 541 -1.87 23.90 26.01
N LEU A 542 -2.59 23.19 25.14
CA LEU A 542 -2.68 21.72 25.16
C LEU A 542 -2.20 21.10 23.83
N TRP A 543 -1.63 19.91 23.92
CA TRP A 543 -1.18 19.13 22.77
C TRP A 543 -2.33 18.29 22.21
N GLN A 544 -2.56 18.41 20.91
CA GLN A 544 -3.60 17.70 20.20
C GLN A 544 -3.01 16.56 19.39
N PHE A 545 -3.54 15.36 19.60
CA PHE A 545 -3.13 14.18 18.85
C PHE A 545 -3.55 14.32 17.39
N LYS A 546 -2.64 13.97 16.47
CA LYS A 546 -2.90 13.94 15.03
C LYS A 546 -2.99 12.50 14.54
N HIS A 547 -1.86 11.80 14.49
CA HIS A 547 -1.75 10.49 13.86
C HIS A 547 -0.74 9.59 14.57
N GLU A 548 -0.94 8.27 14.46
CA GLU A 548 0.08 7.27 14.78
C GLU A 548 1.13 7.26 13.65
N ARG A 549 2.41 7.06 13.99
CA ARG A 549 3.55 7.11 13.06
C ARG A 549 4.27 5.76 12.97
N PRO A 550 3.64 4.71 12.41
CA PRO A 550 4.27 3.40 12.25
C PRO A 550 5.41 3.42 11.22
N ASP A 551 5.50 4.48 10.41
CA ASP A 551 6.58 4.72 9.44
C ASP A 551 7.91 5.14 10.11
N LYS A 552 7.90 5.43 11.41
CA LYS A 552 9.07 5.90 12.16
C LYS A 552 9.53 4.85 13.16
N ASP A 553 10.84 4.66 13.20
CA ASP A 553 11.50 3.82 14.21
C ASP A 553 11.95 4.63 15.44
N THR A 554 12.03 5.95 15.31
CA THR A 554 12.52 6.85 16.37
C THR A 554 11.71 8.14 16.44
N PRO A 555 11.41 8.66 17.65
CA PRO A 555 10.73 9.94 17.80
C PRO A 555 11.64 11.09 17.36
N ASN A 556 11.13 12.32 17.36
CA ASN A 556 11.97 13.46 17.04
C ASN A 556 13.14 13.59 18.03
N TYR A 557 14.31 13.95 17.50
CA TYR A 557 15.47 14.28 18.33
C TYR A 557 15.25 15.61 19.06
N ILE A 558 15.78 15.75 20.28
CA ILE A 558 15.57 16.91 21.16
C ILE A 558 15.82 18.26 20.48
N ARG A 559 16.83 18.36 19.60
CA ARG A 559 17.08 19.59 18.82
C ARG A 559 15.91 19.95 17.92
N THR A 560 15.28 18.96 17.29
CA THR A 560 14.08 19.15 16.46
C THR A 560 12.90 19.56 17.32
N VAL A 561 12.71 18.92 18.49
CA VAL A 561 11.65 19.27 19.44
C VAL A 561 11.78 20.73 19.88
N LEU A 562 12.95 21.13 20.38
CA LEU A 562 13.23 22.50 20.81
C LEU A 562 13.07 23.50 19.65
N GLY A 563 13.55 23.18 18.45
CA GLY A 563 13.38 24.02 17.27
C GLY A 563 11.90 24.22 16.91
N SER A 564 11.08 23.16 16.96
CA SER A 564 9.64 23.26 16.72
C SER A 564 8.93 24.06 17.82
N LEU A 565 9.29 23.88 19.09
CA LEU A 565 8.76 24.68 20.20
C LEU A 565 9.03 26.18 20.01
N ILE A 566 10.24 26.54 19.60
CA ILE A 566 10.58 27.92 19.26
C ILE A 566 9.71 28.42 18.10
N ASN A 567 9.59 27.65 17.01
CA ASN A 567 8.78 28.07 15.86
C ASN A 567 7.31 28.31 16.25
N MET A 568 6.75 27.46 17.13
CA MET A 568 5.40 27.62 17.65
C MET A 568 5.28 28.85 18.56
N ALA A 569 6.27 29.08 19.43
CA ALA A 569 6.29 30.25 20.32
C ALA A 569 6.45 31.57 19.54
N GLU A 570 7.28 31.56 18.49
CA GLU A 570 7.50 32.74 17.66
C GLU A 570 6.34 33.05 16.72
N SER A 571 5.61 32.01 16.30
CA SER A 571 4.41 32.04 15.44
C SER A 571 4.50 33.11 14.34
N ILE A 572 5.61 33.11 13.59
CA ILE A 572 5.87 34.10 12.56
C ILE A 572 4.81 33.92 11.47
N SER A 573 3.91 34.88 11.33
CA SER A 573 2.87 34.84 10.31
C SER A 573 3.44 35.09 8.92
N GLU A 574 2.66 34.76 7.89
CA GLU A 574 3.00 35.06 6.50
C GLU A 574 3.22 36.57 6.29
N GLU A 575 2.39 37.42 6.91
CA GLU A 575 2.48 38.87 6.80
C GLU A 575 3.71 39.42 7.52
N GLU A 576 4.04 38.89 8.71
CA GLU A 576 5.26 39.26 9.43
C GLU A 576 6.50 38.87 8.61
N LEU A 577 6.53 37.64 8.10
CA LEU A 577 7.62 37.12 7.31
C LEU A 577 7.89 38.01 6.09
N GLN A 578 6.86 38.28 5.29
CA GLN A 578 6.96 39.15 4.11
C GLN A 578 7.37 40.58 4.48
N ALA A 579 6.77 41.17 5.52
CA ALA A 579 7.07 42.55 5.89
C ALA A 579 8.51 42.72 6.38
N ARG A 580 8.99 41.80 7.23
CA ARG A 580 10.32 41.90 7.84
C ARG A 580 11.45 41.52 6.90
N LEU A 581 11.22 40.61 5.95
CA LEU A 581 12.20 40.28 4.90
C LEU A 581 12.30 41.34 3.81
N LEU A 582 11.28 42.17 3.62
CA LEU A 582 11.27 43.21 2.57
C LEU A 582 11.59 44.61 3.08
N THR A 583 11.60 44.84 4.40
CA THR A 583 11.87 46.15 4.99
C THR A 583 13.30 46.19 5.56
N PRO A 584 14.21 46.98 4.97
CA PRO A 584 15.53 47.19 5.54
C PRO A 584 15.44 47.90 6.90
N GLY A 585 16.25 47.47 7.87
CA GLY A 585 16.66 48.26 9.03
C GLY A 585 15.56 48.88 9.91
N ASN A 586 15.12 48.12 10.92
CA ASN A 586 14.96 48.49 12.33
C ASN A 586 13.71 47.80 12.90
N GLU A 587 13.88 46.89 13.87
CA GLU A 587 12.75 46.18 14.51
C GLU A 587 11.73 47.16 15.11
N GLU A 588 12.19 48.36 15.49
CA GLU A 588 11.36 49.47 15.94
C GLU A 588 10.32 49.92 14.90
N GLY A 589 10.65 49.89 13.60
CA GLY A 589 9.72 50.26 12.52
C GLY A 589 8.58 49.26 12.38
N TRP A 590 8.87 47.96 12.48
CA TRP A 590 7.86 46.90 12.50
C TRP A 590 7.00 47.00 13.76
N ASN A 591 7.62 47.14 14.93
CA ASN A 591 6.91 47.27 16.21
C ASN A 591 5.99 48.49 16.23
N LYS A 592 6.44 49.64 15.70
CA LYS A 592 5.62 50.85 15.57
C LYS A 592 4.46 50.65 14.61
N ARG A 593 4.69 50.02 13.44
CA ARG A 593 3.64 49.73 12.46
C ARG A 593 2.60 48.73 12.99
N MET A 594 3.03 47.71 13.72
CA MET A 594 2.14 46.75 14.36
C MET A 594 1.38 47.36 15.53
N LYS A 595 1.99 48.27 16.29
CA LYS A 595 1.30 49.04 17.33
C LYS A 595 0.14 49.85 16.74
N VAL A 596 0.38 50.58 15.66
CA VAL A 596 -0.67 51.34 14.94
C VAL A 596 -1.78 50.41 14.44
N LYS A 597 -1.44 49.30 13.76
CA LYS A 597 -2.44 48.33 13.30
C LYS A 597 -3.26 47.71 14.44
N ARG A 598 -2.63 47.40 15.57
CA ARG A 598 -3.31 46.88 16.77
C ARG A 598 -4.27 47.91 17.35
N GLU A 599 -3.85 49.18 17.43
CA GLU A 599 -4.69 50.29 17.86
C GLU A 599 -5.89 50.50 16.93
N ASP A 600 -5.71 50.40 15.62
CA ASP A 600 -6.79 50.52 14.64
C ASP A 600 -7.78 49.34 14.70
N ALA A 601 -7.28 48.10 14.80
CA ALA A 601 -8.13 46.92 14.98
C ALA A 601 -8.92 46.97 16.31
N LEU A 602 -8.29 47.48 17.37
CA LEU A 602 -8.96 47.69 18.66
C LEU A 602 -10.05 48.76 18.56
N LYS A 603 -9.80 49.86 17.83
CA LYS A 603 -10.81 50.90 17.57
C LYS A 603 -11.98 50.37 16.74
N GLU A 604 -11.74 49.52 15.74
CA GLU A 604 -12.81 48.88 14.98
C GLU A 604 -13.65 47.95 15.87
N LEU A 605 -13.02 47.11 16.70
CA LEU A 605 -13.71 46.20 17.63
C LEU A 605 -14.56 46.95 18.67
N VAL A 606 -14.00 48.02 19.25
CA VAL A 606 -14.71 48.87 20.22
C VAL A 606 -15.82 49.67 19.54
N GLY A 607 -15.59 50.20 18.35
CA GLY A 607 -16.60 50.90 17.55
C GLY A 607 -17.75 50.00 17.08
N HIS A 608 -17.51 48.69 16.96
CA HIS A 608 -18.54 47.69 16.66
C HIS A 608 -19.37 47.30 17.89
N HIS A 609 -18.77 47.37 19.09
CA HIS A 609 -19.46 47.18 20.38
C HIS A 609 -20.29 48.38 20.82
N GLN A 610 -19.94 49.60 20.38
CA GLN A 610 -20.73 50.81 20.65
C GLN A 610 -21.91 51.00 19.69
N ARG A 611 -21.98 50.21 18.60
CA ARG A 611 -23.07 50.22 17.60
C ARG A 611 -24.05 49.05 17.72
N LYS A 612 -23.79 48.12 18.64
CA LYS A 612 -24.76 47.14 19.14
C LYS A 612 -25.25 47.60 20.49
#